data_AF-A0A0Q9DQQ9-F1
#
_entry.id   AF-A0A0Q9DQQ9-F1
#
_cell.length_a   1.000
_cell.length_b   1.000
_cell.length_c   1.000
_cell.angle_alpha   90.00
_cell.angle_beta   90.00
_cell.angle_gamma   90.00
#
_symmetry.space_group_name_H-M   'P 1'
#
loop_
_entity.id
_entity.type
_entity.pdbx_description
1 polymer ?
#
loop_
_entity_poly.entity_id
_entity_poly.type
_entity_poly.pdbx_seq_one_letter_code
_entity_poly.pdbx_strand_id
1 'polypeptide(L)'
;MKTIDANQTTARARRVRVDYMPGPAAVEALQAAQGLFPNSNTQALIDRLVITGLSALVQGHWKPPPLYGRDRDKWKLPRDLLPSPVEFG
;
A
#
# COMPACT_ATOMS: atom_id res chain seq x y z
N MET A 1 25.86 -18.94 -41.15
CA MET A 1 25.32 -17.82 -40.35
C MET A 1 24.49 -18.43 -39.24
N LYS A 2 24.96 -18.42 -37.98
CA LYS A 2 24.23 -18.98 -36.83
C LYS A 2 23.47 -17.84 -36.18
N THR A 3 22.14 -17.94 -36.13
CA THR A 3 21.27 -17.03 -35.40
C THR A 3 20.68 -17.75 -34.21
N ILE A 4 20.52 -16.97 -33.14
CA ILE A 4 19.72 -17.14 -31.93
C ILE A 4 20.11 -18.27 -30.97
N ASP A 5 20.64 -17.87 -29.81
CA ASP A 5 19.83 -17.98 -28.59
C ASP A 5 19.91 -16.63 -27.87
N ALA A 6 18.82 -15.87 -27.95
CA ALA A 6 18.59 -14.76 -27.05
C ALA A 6 18.54 -15.35 -25.65
N ASN A 7 19.55 -15.05 -24.84
CA ASN A 7 19.61 -15.41 -23.45
C ASN A 7 18.46 -14.69 -22.72
N GLN A 8 17.28 -15.28 -22.79
CA GLN A 8 16.07 -14.86 -22.10
C GLN A 8 16.23 -15.28 -20.65
N THR A 9 17.24 -14.71 -19.99
CA THR A 9 17.33 -14.74 -18.55
C THR A 9 16.16 -13.89 -18.07
N THR A 10 15.05 -14.54 -17.74
CA THR A 10 14.00 -13.95 -16.91
C THR A 10 14.68 -13.54 -15.62
N ALA A 11 15.16 -12.29 -15.58
CA ALA A 11 15.70 -11.68 -14.38
C ALA A 11 14.58 -11.74 -13.36
N ARG A 12 14.63 -12.75 -12.49
CA ARG A 12 13.69 -12.97 -11.39
C ARG A 12 13.56 -11.62 -10.71
N ALA A 13 12.39 -10.97 -10.87
CA ALA A 13 12.19 -9.59 -10.45
C ALA A 13 12.75 -9.46 -9.03
N ARG A 14 13.85 -8.71 -8.89
CA ARG A 14 14.61 -8.67 -7.65
C ARG A 14 13.67 -8.08 -6.61
N ARG A 15 13.13 -8.92 -5.73
CA ARG A 15 12.27 -8.47 -4.64
C ARG A 15 13.09 -7.51 -3.80
N VAL A 16 12.70 -6.23 -3.81
CA VAL A 16 13.32 -5.22 -2.96
C VAL A 16 12.75 -5.41 -1.57
N ARG A 17 13.61 -5.71 -0.61
CA ARG A 17 13.23 -5.69 0.80
C ARG A 17 13.23 -4.24 1.27
N VAL A 18 12.09 -3.77 1.74
CA VAL A 18 11.92 -2.44 2.32
C VAL A 18 11.63 -2.61 3.80
N ASP A 19 12.43 -1.99 4.65
CA ASP A 19 12.10 -1.90 6.07
C ASP A 19 10.99 -0.85 6.23
N TYR A 20 9.82 -1.32 6.63
CA TYR A 20 8.62 -0.50 6.71
C TYR A 20 8.41 0.01 8.13
N MET A 21 8.56 1.33 8.30
CA MET A 21 8.33 2.01 9.57
C MET A 21 7.12 2.96 9.44
N PRO A 22 5.88 2.48 9.58
CA PRO A 22 4.67 3.27 9.36
C PRO A 22 4.56 4.45 10.33
N GLY A 23 4.05 5.58 9.85
CA GLY A 23 3.59 6.67 10.72
C GLY A 23 2.16 6.37 11.23
N PRO A 24 1.63 7.15 12.18
CA PRO A 24 0.36 6.86 12.84
C PRO A 24 -0.83 6.63 11.89
N ALA A 25 -1.05 7.51 10.92
CA ALA A 25 -2.15 7.36 9.97
C ALA A 25 -2.01 6.15 9.03
N ALA A 26 -0.77 5.71 8.75
CA ALA A 26 -0.54 4.49 7.97
C ALA A 26 -0.87 3.24 8.80
N VAL A 27 -0.64 3.28 10.12
CA VAL A 27 -1.09 2.22 11.04
C VAL A 27 -2.62 2.13 11.06
N GLU A 28 -3.30 3.27 11.20
CA GLU A 28 -4.77 3.33 11.17
C GLU A 28 -5.33 2.79 9.85
N ALA A 29 -4.73 3.17 8.71
CA ALA A 29 -5.13 2.67 7.40
C ALA A 29 -4.98 1.15 7.27
N LEU A 30 -3.91 0.58 7.83
CA LEU A 30 -3.71 -0.87 7.83
C LEU A 30 -4.74 -1.59 8.71
N GLN A 31 -5.11 -1.02 9.85
CA GLN A 31 -6.17 -1.56 10.71
C GLN A 31 -7.53 -1.54 10.00
N ALA A 32 -7.87 -0.43 9.34
CA ALA A 32 -9.07 -0.33 8.51
C ALA A 32 -9.07 -1.37 7.39
N ALA A 33 -7.96 -1.52 6.68
CA ALA A 33 -7.80 -2.49 5.60
C ALA A 33 -7.91 -3.94 6.09
N GLN A 34 -7.44 -4.24 7.30
CA GLN A 34 -7.63 -5.55 7.92
C GLN A 34 -9.11 -5.87 8.16
N GLY A 35 -9.91 -4.87 8.57
CA GLY A 35 -11.36 -5.03 8.71
C GLY A 35 -12.06 -5.32 7.38
N LEU A 36 -11.62 -4.68 6.29
CA LEU A 36 -12.15 -4.93 4.95
C LEU A 36 -11.68 -6.27 4.35
N PHE A 37 -10.47 -6.72 4.72
CA PHE A 37 -9.82 -7.87 4.13
C PHE A 37 -9.25 -8.81 5.21
N PRO A 38 -10.13 -9.45 6.02
CA PRO A 38 -9.73 -10.16 7.23
C PRO A 38 -8.77 -11.33 7.01
N ASN A 39 -8.79 -11.93 5.81
CA ASN A 39 -7.94 -13.07 5.45
C ASN A 39 -6.57 -12.70 4.86
N SER A 40 -6.26 -11.41 4.76
CA SER A 40 -4.98 -10.93 4.22
C SER A 40 -3.97 -10.74 5.34
N ASN A 41 -2.72 -11.15 5.11
CA ASN A 41 -1.61 -10.78 5.98
C ASN A 41 -1.14 -9.34 5.70
N THR A 42 -0.33 -8.77 6.59
CA THR A 42 0.13 -7.38 6.50
C THR A 42 0.85 -7.06 5.18
N GLN A 43 1.69 -7.97 4.67
CA GLN A 43 2.39 -7.74 3.40
C GLN A 43 1.40 -7.62 2.24
N ALA A 44 0.44 -8.54 2.15
CA ALA A 44 -0.59 -8.53 1.12
C ALA A 44 -1.49 -7.29 1.22
N LEU A 45 -1.77 -6.82 2.43
CA LEU A 45 -2.50 -5.56 2.66
C LEU A 45 -1.71 -4.35 2.17
N ILE A 46 -0.41 -4.27 2.51
CA ILE A 46 0.46 -3.18 2.04
C ILE A 46 0.51 -3.19 0.51
N ASP A 47 0.76 -4.33 -0.12
CA ASP A 47 0.83 -4.47 -1.58
C ASP A 47 -0.50 -4.01 -2.22
N ARG A 48 -1.63 -4.47 -1.68
CA ARG A 48 -2.97 -4.07 -2.15
C ARG A 48 -3.17 -2.56 -2.05
N LEU A 49 -2.88 -1.96 -0.90
CA LEU A 49 -3.06 -0.53 -0.67
C LEU A 49 -2.18 0.31 -1.61
N VAL A 50 -0.92 -0.09 -1.84
CA VAL A 50 -0.01 0.58 -2.77
C VAL A 50 -0.54 0.54 -4.20
N ILE A 51 -0.99 -0.64 -4.67
CA ILE A 51 -1.53 -0.81 -6.01
C ILE A 51 -2.81 0.03 -6.18
N THR A 52 -3.77 -0.10 -5.26
CA THR A 52 -5.02 0.64 -5.30
C THR A 52 -4.79 2.15 -5.24
N GLY A 53 -3.88 2.60 -4.37
CA GLY A 53 -3.49 4.01 -4.28
C GLY A 53 -2.95 4.53 -5.61
N LEU A 54 -2.00 3.83 -6.24
CA LEU A 54 -1.46 4.25 -7.54
C LEU A 54 -2.53 4.29 -8.63
N SER A 55 -3.42 3.29 -8.69
CA SER A 55 -4.53 3.26 -9.64
C SER A 55 -5.44 4.48 -9.49
N ALA A 56 -5.83 4.80 -8.26
CA ALA A 56 -6.69 5.96 -7.98
C ALA A 56 -6.01 7.30 -8.35
N LEU A 57 -4.69 7.41 -8.12
CA LEU A 57 -3.91 8.58 -8.48
C LEU A 57 -3.82 8.78 -10.00
N VAL A 58 -3.45 7.73 -10.74
CA VAL A 58 -3.26 7.79 -12.20
C VAL A 58 -4.58 8.05 -12.93
N GLN A 59 -5.68 7.53 -12.40
CA GLN A 59 -7.01 7.73 -12.98
C GLN A 59 -7.68 9.05 -12.54
N GLY A 60 -6.99 9.88 -11.73
CA GLY A 60 -7.49 11.18 -11.28
C GLY A 60 -8.62 11.12 -10.26
N HIS A 61 -8.86 9.94 -9.67
CA HIS A 61 -9.91 9.72 -8.66
C HIS A 61 -9.48 10.17 -7.26
N TRP A 62 -8.20 10.44 -7.04
CA TRP A 62 -7.68 10.83 -5.73
C TRP A 62 -6.51 11.81 -5.84
N LYS A 63 -6.40 12.71 -4.85
CA LYS A 63 -5.21 13.57 -4.66
C LYS A 63 -4.49 13.12 -3.39
N PRO A 64 -3.23 12.67 -3.48
CA PRO A 64 -2.52 12.17 -2.32
C PRO A 64 -2.11 13.33 -1.42
N PRO A 65 -2.04 13.12 -0.10
CA PRO A 65 -1.44 14.09 0.78
C PRO A 65 0.07 14.22 0.51
N PRO A 66 0.66 15.41 0.69
CA PRO A 66 2.10 15.56 0.64
C PRO A 66 2.74 14.86 1.84
N LEU A 67 3.52 13.81 1.59
CA LEU A 67 4.23 13.06 2.63
C LEU A 67 5.73 13.37 2.53
N TYR A 68 6.21 14.38 3.27
CA TYR A 68 7.64 14.71 3.33
C TYR A 68 8.09 14.92 4.79
N GLY A 69 9.21 14.30 5.17
CA GLY A 69 9.87 14.55 6.46
C GLY A 69 8.94 14.49 7.68
N ARG A 70 9.01 15.52 8.54
CA ARG A 70 8.19 15.65 9.77
C ARG A 70 6.70 15.85 9.52
N ASP A 71 6.29 16.19 8.30
CA ASP A 71 4.88 16.41 7.98
C ASP A 71 4.11 15.11 7.73
N ARG A 72 4.84 14.00 7.49
CA ARG A 72 4.27 12.65 7.41
C ARG A 72 3.43 12.30 8.63
N ASP A 73 3.91 12.64 9.82
CA ASP A 73 3.25 12.28 11.08
C ASP A 73 2.09 13.22 11.43
N LYS A 74 1.96 14.35 10.73
CA LYS A 74 0.84 15.29 10.89
C LYS A 74 -0.40 14.85 10.11
N TRP A 75 -0.21 14.00 9.10
CA TRP A 75 -1.33 13.53 8.29
C TRP A 75 -2.22 12.58 9.09
N LYS A 76 -3.53 12.65 8.87
CA LYS A 76 -4.56 11.87 9.57
C LYS A 76 -5.43 11.14 8.56
N LEU A 77 -5.80 9.90 8.88
CA LEU A 77 -6.73 9.15 8.05
C LEU A 77 -8.11 9.86 8.06
N PRO A 78 -8.74 10.07 6.90
CA PRO A 78 -10.12 10.55 6.82
C PRO A 78 -11.07 9.66 7.64
N ARG A 79 -12.03 10.28 8.35
CA ARG A 79 -12.89 9.58 9.32
C ARG A 79 -13.76 8.50 8.71
N ASP A 80 -14.16 8.70 7.46
CA ASP A 80 -14.94 7.77 6.63
C ASP A 80 -14.19 6.46 6.32
N LEU A 81 -12.86 6.46 6.45
CA LEU A 81 -12.02 5.28 6.26
C LEU A 81 -11.64 4.59 7.56
N LEU A 82 -11.98 5.17 8.71
CA LEU A 82 -11.75 4.49 9.99
C LEU A 82 -12.69 3.28 10.09
N PRO A 83 -12.24 2.17 10.70
CA PRO A 83 -13.14 1.06 11.00
C PRO A 83 -14.30 1.61 11.85
N SER A 84 -15.54 1.28 11.48
CA SER A 84 -16.69 1.60 12.32
C SER A 84 -16.41 1.04 13.73
N PRO A 85 -16.67 1.80 14.81
CA PRO A 85 -16.62 1.23 16.14
C PRO A 85 -17.50 -0.02 16.11
N VAL A 86 -16.92 -1.17 16.41
CA VAL A 86 -17.69 -2.39 16.60
C VAL A 86 -18.52 -2.10 17.84
N GLU A 87 -19.82 -1.82 17.66
CA GLU A 87 -20.75 -1.78 18.79
C GLU A 87 -20.81 -3.22 19.34
N PHE A 88 -20.14 -3.44 20.46
CA PHE A 88 -20.39 -4.60 21.28
C PHE A 88 -21.74 -4.39 21.97
N GLY A 89 -22.81 -4.87 21.32
CA GLY A 89 -24.13 -5.08 21.91
C GLY A 89 -24.29 -6.51 22.41
#